data_AF-A0A7S4QAZ8-F1
#
_entry.id   AF-A0A7S4QAZ8-F1
#
_cell.length_a   1.000
_cell.length_b   1.000
_cell.length_c   1.000
_cell.angle_alpha   90.00
_cell.angle_beta   90.00
_cell.angle_gamma   90.00
#
_symmetry.space_group_name_H-M   'P 1'
#
loop_
_entity.id
_entity.type
_entity.pdbx_description
1 polymer ?
#
loop_
_entity_poly.entity_id
_entity_poly.type
_entity_poly.pdbx_seq_one_letter_code
_entity_poly.pdbx_strand_id
1 'polypeptide(L)'
;KNDGGPTRQDPKAHMNLVYSLGSGNITWWYRGAFELYLMPAPTMERGAQAYFSLIGAPRVLPRYAFGFTASRWGWKDKDDIERVLSTFREGGYPVDAFIVDFEFFTTFNDYDLGPGGSSLYQDFGFNKATFPTPKQQLSAYKDTYHVRMGGIRKPRLGNDDLLREARRAGYTADASLLRGPEHIRKRWLNFSHADTRAWYGQHLKPYLDAGVDFWWNDEGEADYYTFYWWNVAERDLLQRKDPVRRFFSLNRAFTPGAPPAIFSAETSLSQKTFSAGSCFGQKTASAKTQRPSATRSV
;
A
#
# COMPACT_ATOMS: atom_id res chain seq x y z
N LYS A 1 -13.44 -23.01 42.31
CA LYS A 1 -12.13 -22.59 42.86
C LYS A 1 -11.00 -23.11 41.99
N ASN A 2 -10.91 -22.53 40.80
CA ASN A 2 -9.68 -22.07 40.16
C ASN A 2 -10.14 -21.38 38.90
N ASP A 3 -10.71 -20.21 39.16
CA ASP A 3 -11.37 -19.38 38.19
C ASP A 3 -10.20 -18.60 37.58
N GLY A 4 -9.71 -19.09 36.44
CA GLY A 4 -8.63 -18.48 35.68
C GLY A 4 -9.08 -17.14 35.16
N GLY A 5 -9.05 -16.12 36.03
CA GLY A 5 -9.34 -14.75 35.69
C GLY A 5 -8.42 -14.26 34.56
N PRO A 6 -8.84 -13.22 33.82
CA PRO A 6 -8.06 -12.70 32.71
C PRO A 6 -6.67 -12.29 33.22
N THR A 7 -5.65 -12.88 32.60
CA THR A 7 -4.25 -12.54 32.83
C THR A 7 -4.07 -11.02 32.74
N ARG A 8 -3.44 -10.48 33.78
CA ARG A 8 -3.13 -9.06 34.00
C ARG A 8 -2.68 -8.41 32.68
N GLN A 9 -3.50 -7.47 32.19
CA GLN A 9 -3.28 -6.73 30.95
C GLN A 9 -1.97 -5.95 31.01
N ASP A 10 -1.14 -6.08 29.97
CA ASP A 10 -0.01 -5.20 29.71
C ASP A 10 -0.53 -3.77 29.46
N PRO A 11 -0.16 -2.77 30.28
CA PRO A 11 -0.56 -1.37 30.07
C PRO A 11 -0.05 -0.77 28.75
N LYS A 12 0.85 -1.47 28.02
CA LYS A 12 1.38 -1.06 26.70
C LYS A 12 0.71 -1.76 25.52
N ALA A 13 -0.37 -2.52 25.71
CA ALA A 13 -1.09 -3.12 24.60
C ALA A 13 -1.78 -2.04 23.75
N HIS A 14 -1.11 -1.63 22.67
CA HIS A 14 -1.59 -0.63 21.70
C HIS A 14 -2.80 -1.07 20.85
N MET A 15 -3.49 -2.15 21.23
CA MET A 15 -4.71 -2.60 20.57
C MET A 15 -5.91 -2.21 21.43
N ASN A 16 -6.71 -1.27 20.93
CA ASN A 16 -7.94 -0.85 21.58
C ASN A 16 -9.05 -1.91 21.47
N LEU A 17 -8.85 -3.02 20.75
CA LEU A 17 -9.82 -4.08 20.55
C LEU A 17 -9.15 -5.46 20.70
N VAL A 18 -9.66 -6.31 21.59
CA VAL A 18 -9.27 -7.73 21.72
C VAL A 18 -10.52 -8.57 21.58
N TYR A 19 -10.46 -9.72 20.88
CA TYR A 19 -11.60 -10.63 20.79
C TYR A 19 -11.26 -12.04 21.26
N SER A 20 -12.27 -12.76 21.74
CA SER A 20 -12.20 -14.19 22.07
C SER A 20 -13.41 -14.92 21.50
N LEU A 21 -13.20 -16.15 21.03
CA LEU A 21 -14.25 -17.06 20.59
C LEU A 21 -14.51 -18.05 21.73
N GLY A 22 -15.74 -18.09 22.24
CA GLY A 22 -16.21 -19.10 23.19
C GLY A 22 -17.28 -19.98 22.57
N SER A 23 -17.82 -20.90 23.38
CA SER A 23 -18.88 -21.85 23.00
C SER A 23 -20.19 -21.12 22.68
N GLY A 24 -20.31 -20.58 21.46
CA GLY A 24 -21.50 -19.84 21.01
C GLY A 24 -21.46 -18.32 21.24
N ASN A 25 -20.33 -17.76 21.66
CA ASN A 25 -20.17 -16.31 21.80
C ASN A 25 -18.88 -15.81 21.16
N ILE A 26 -18.94 -14.57 20.69
CA ILE A 26 -17.77 -13.77 20.34
C ILE A 26 -17.76 -12.61 21.32
N THR A 27 -16.68 -12.47 22.08
CA THR A 27 -16.52 -11.41 23.07
C THR A 27 -15.49 -10.43 22.56
N TRP A 28 -15.84 -9.15 22.51
CA TRP A 28 -14.91 -8.06 22.21
C TRP A 28 -14.67 -7.22 23.46
N TRP A 29 -13.40 -6.95 23.74
CA TRP A 29 -12.96 -6.03 24.78
C TRP A 29 -12.43 -4.78 24.10
N TYR A 30 -13.02 -3.63 24.43
CA TYR A 30 -12.64 -2.35 23.86
C TYR A 30 -12.38 -1.30 24.94
N ARG A 31 -11.45 -0.37 24.67
CA ARG A 31 -11.19 0.80 25.52
C ARG A 31 -11.54 2.09 24.80
N GLY A 32 -12.47 2.86 25.36
CA GLY A 32 -12.93 4.16 24.84
C GLY A 32 -14.37 4.11 24.33
N ALA A 33 -14.74 5.07 23.47
CA ALA A 33 -15.99 5.03 22.72
C ALA A 33 -15.85 4.16 21.46
N PHE A 34 -16.86 3.33 21.17
CA PHE A 34 -16.94 2.54 19.94
C PHE A 34 -18.34 2.62 19.32
N GLU A 35 -18.38 2.47 18.01
CA GLU A 35 -19.59 2.14 17.26
C GLU A 35 -19.46 0.72 16.75
N LEU A 36 -20.53 -0.06 16.88
CA LEU A 36 -20.58 -1.44 16.42
C LEU A 36 -21.66 -1.60 15.37
N TYR A 37 -21.24 -2.04 14.17
CA TYR A 37 -22.12 -2.36 13.06
C TYR A 37 -22.25 -3.88 12.96
N LEU A 38 -23.41 -4.42 13.34
CA LEU A 38 -23.72 -5.84 13.20
C LEU A 38 -24.46 -6.09 11.89
N MET A 39 -23.92 -6.99 11.07
CA MET A 39 -24.46 -7.34 9.75
C MET A 39 -24.73 -8.85 9.67
N PRO A 40 -25.71 -9.38 10.42
CA PRO A 40 -26.06 -10.80 10.36
C PRO A 40 -26.60 -11.13 8.96
N ALA A 41 -26.11 -12.21 8.37
CA ALA A 41 -26.50 -12.65 7.05
C ALA A 41 -26.60 -14.18 6.99
N PRO A 42 -27.56 -14.74 6.23
CA PRO A 42 -27.75 -16.19 6.13
C PRO A 42 -26.66 -16.89 5.30
N THR A 43 -25.91 -16.14 4.48
CA THR A 43 -24.79 -16.63 3.68
C THR A 43 -23.64 -15.62 3.66
N MET A 44 -22.43 -16.09 3.38
CA MET A 44 -21.26 -15.21 3.22
C MET A 44 -21.43 -14.19 2.09
N GLU A 45 -22.09 -14.57 0.99
CA GLU A 45 -22.39 -13.65 -0.12
C GLU A 45 -23.29 -12.49 0.34
N ARG A 46 -24.37 -12.78 1.08
CA ARG A 46 -25.25 -11.75 1.63
C ARG A 46 -24.53 -10.89 2.67
N GLY A 47 -23.65 -11.48 3.47
CA GLY A 47 -22.79 -10.74 4.41
C GLY A 47 -21.85 -9.77 3.70
N ALA A 48 -21.20 -10.21 2.62
CA ALA A 48 -20.36 -9.36 1.79
C ALA A 48 -21.16 -8.23 1.12
N GLN A 49 -22.35 -8.51 0.60
CA GLN A 49 -23.24 -7.49 0.03
C GLN A 49 -23.65 -6.44 1.08
N ALA A 50 -24.02 -6.86 2.30
CA ALA A 50 -24.35 -5.94 3.39
C ALA A 50 -23.14 -5.07 3.77
N TYR A 51 -21.97 -5.68 3.90
CA TYR A 51 -20.72 -4.97 4.17
C TYR A 51 -20.38 -3.94 3.08
N PHE A 52 -20.45 -4.33 1.80
CA PHE A 52 -20.22 -3.41 0.68
C PHE A 52 -21.29 -2.34 0.52
N SER A 53 -22.51 -2.56 1.02
CA SER A 53 -23.53 -1.52 1.06
C SER A 53 -23.20 -0.44 2.09
N LEU A 54 -22.50 -0.80 3.17
CA LEU A 54 -22.05 0.13 4.20
C LEU A 54 -20.78 0.90 3.78
N ILE A 55 -19.76 0.18 3.32
CA ILE A 55 -18.43 0.77 3.06
C ILE A 55 -18.18 1.12 1.60
N GLY A 56 -19.09 0.76 0.70
CA GLY A 56 -18.93 0.88 -0.75
C GLY A 56 -18.38 -0.40 -1.39
N ALA A 57 -18.93 -0.75 -2.55
CA ALA A 57 -18.48 -1.89 -3.34
C ALA A 57 -17.15 -1.58 -4.05
N PRO A 58 -16.25 -2.57 -4.20
CA PRO A 58 -15.02 -2.40 -4.95
C PRO A 58 -15.33 -2.06 -6.42
N ARG A 59 -14.60 -1.10 -6.99
CA ARG A 59 -14.72 -0.77 -8.41
C ARG A 59 -14.00 -1.84 -9.25
N VAL A 60 -14.51 -2.07 -10.46
CA VAL A 60 -13.81 -2.93 -11.42
C VAL A 60 -12.49 -2.27 -11.82
N LEU A 61 -11.40 -3.01 -11.71
CA LEU A 61 -10.06 -2.57 -12.09
C LEU A 61 -9.94 -2.36 -13.62
N PRO A 62 -8.95 -1.59 -14.11
CA PRO A 62 -8.63 -1.61 -15.53
C PRO A 62 -8.16 -3.00 -15.96
N ARG A 63 -8.42 -3.38 -17.22
CA ARG A 63 -8.17 -4.75 -17.72
C ARG A 63 -6.72 -5.22 -17.53
N TYR A 64 -5.75 -4.33 -17.72
CA TYR A 64 -4.33 -4.65 -17.57
C TYR A 64 -3.93 -5.04 -16.14
N ALA A 65 -4.70 -4.62 -15.13
CA ALA A 65 -4.42 -4.95 -13.73
C ALA A 65 -4.68 -6.44 -13.40
N PHE A 66 -5.39 -7.16 -14.28
CA PHE A 66 -5.59 -8.61 -14.17
C PHE A 66 -4.49 -9.42 -14.89
N GLY A 67 -3.59 -8.74 -15.59
CA GLY A 67 -2.49 -9.34 -16.33
C GLY A 67 -1.22 -9.52 -15.49
N PHE A 68 -0.14 -9.94 -16.15
CA PHE A 68 1.14 -10.10 -15.47
C PHE A 68 1.80 -8.73 -15.24
N THR A 69 2.16 -8.44 -14.00
CA THR A 69 2.85 -7.19 -13.62
C THR A 69 4.31 -7.48 -13.27
N ALA A 70 5.24 -6.93 -14.06
CA ALA A 70 6.67 -7.04 -13.80
C ALA A 70 7.12 -5.97 -12.79
N SER A 71 7.88 -6.37 -11.77
CA SER A 71 8.47 -5.47 -10.78
C SER A 71 9.71 -6.11 -10.16
N ARG A 72 10.61 -5.28 -9.62
CA ARG A 72 11.73 -5.67 -8.76
C ARG A 72 12.23 -4.45 -7.98
N TRP A 73 12.98 -4.70 -6.91
CA TRP A 73 13.69 -3.67 -6.16
C TRP A 73 15.20 -3.72 -6.48
N GLY A 74 15.74 -2.84 -7.31
CA GLY A 74 15.10 -1.84 -8.17
C GLY A 74 15.68 -1.87 -9.58
N TRP A 75 15.46 -0.81 -10.37
CA TRP A 75 15.89 -0.75 -11.78
C TRP A 75 17.11 0.13 -11.97
N LYS A 76 18.09 -0.33 -12.73
CA LYS A 76 19.38 0.38 -12.84
C LYS A 76 19.25 1.66 -13.65
N ASP A 77 18.70 1.55 -14.85
CA ASP A 77 18.62 2.62 -15.85
C ASP A 77 17.57 2.26 -16.91
N LYS A 78 17.37 3.17 -17.87
CA LYS A 78 16.49 3.00 -19.03
C LYS A 78 16.78 1.70 -19.78
N ASP A 79 18.04 1.41 -20.06
CA ASP A 79 18.43 0.29 -20.92
C ASP A 79 18.16 -1.05 -20.23
N ASP A 80 18.31 -1.13 -18.91
CA ASP A 80 17.90 -2.28 -18.11
C ASP A 80 16.38 -2.51 -18.13
N ILE A 81 15.56 -1.45 -18.04
CA ILE A 81 14.10 -1.53 -18.18
C ILE A 81 13.73 -2.04 -19.58
N GLU A 82 14.27 -1.42 -20.63
CA GLU A 82 13.98 -1.77 -22.02
C GLU A 82 14.45 -3.18 -22.38
N ARG A 83 15.61 -3.60 -21.89
CA ARG A 83 16.10 -4.97 -22.05
C ARG A 83 15.12 -5.99 -21.47
N VAL A 84 14.57 -5.75 -20.28
CA VAL A 84 13.58 -6.66 -19.68
C VAL A 84 12.27 -6.66 -20.48
N LEU A 85 11.78 -5.49 -20.90
CA LEU A 85 10.58 -5.39 -21.74
C LEU A 85 10.77 -6.14 -23.08
N SER A 86 11.90 -5.97 -23.74
CA SER A 86 12.26 -6.72 -24.95
C SER A 86 12.34 -8.22 -24.69
N THR A 87 12.95 -8.65 -23.57
CA THR A 87 13.02 -10.07 -23.20
C THR A 87 11.63 -10.71 -23.07
N PHE A 88 10.65 -10.00 -22.47
CA PHE A 88 9.27 -10.50 -22.42
C PHE A 88 8.68 -10.68 -23.82
N ARG A 89 8.91 -9.72 -24.74
CA ARG A 89 8.36 -9.79 -26.10
C ARG A 89 9.03 -10.84 -26.95
N GLU A 90 10.36 -10.88 -26.97
CA GLU A 90 11.16 -11.86 -27.72
C GLU A 90 10.89 -13.29 -27.23
N GLY A 91 10.71 -13.47 -25.92
CA GLY A 91 10.39 -14.76 -25.32
C GLY A 91 8.92 -15.19 -25.45
N GLY A 92 8.03 -14.36 -26.01
CA GLY A 92 6.60 -14.65 -26.11
C GLY A 92 5.88 -14.69 -24.77
N TYR A 93 6.42 -14.04 -23.74
CA TYR A 93 5.84 -14.00 -22.39
C TYR A 93 4.85 -12.82 -22.23
N PRO A 94 3.69 -13.04 -21.62
CA PRO A 94 2.75 -11.96 -21.34
C PRO A 94 3.33 -11.01 -20.28
N VAL A 95 3.14 -9.71 -20.50
CA VAL A 95 3.35 -8.65 -19.51
C VAL A 95 2.42 -7.51 -19.87
N ASP A 96 1.59 -7.10 -18.91
CA ASP A 96 0.55 -6.08 -19.10
C ASP A 96 0.87 -4.80 -18.34
N ALA A 97 1.62 -4.93 -17.24
CA ALA A 97 2.03 -3.82 -16.41
C ALA A 97 3.48 -3.97 -15.94
N PHE A 98 4.10 -2.84 -15.61
CA PHE A 98 5.47 -2.77 -15.13
C PHE A 98 5.60 -1.68 -14.09
N ILE A 99 6.29 -1.98 -12.98
CA ILE A 99 6.46 -1.06 -11.85
C ILE A 99 7.93 -0.73 -11.69
N VAL A 100 8.22 0.56 -11.57
CA VAL A 100 9.54 1.06 -11.16
C VAL A 100 9.49 1.43 -9.67
N ASP A 101 10.44 0.91 -8.90
CA ASP A 101 10.64 1.21 -7.48
C ASP A 101 11.19 2.64 -7.29
N PHE A 102 11.90 2.95 -6.20
CA PHE A 102 12.29 4.32 -5.86
C PHE A 102 13.11 5.01 -6.96
N GLU A 103 13.79 4.23 -7.82
CA GLU A 103 14.48 4.75 -9.01
C GLU A 103 13.54 5.35 -10.05
N PHE A 104 12.23 5.33 -9.82
CA PHE A 104 11.23 6.05 -10.61
C PHE A 104 11.43 7.57 -10.53
N PHE A 105 11.77 8.10 -9.36
CA PHE A 105 11.80 9.55 -9.10
C PHE A 105 13.05 10.05 -8.37
N THR A 106 13.87 9.16 -7.79
CA THR A 106 15.11 9.53 -7.08
C THR A 106 16.24 8.54 -7.39
N THR A 107 17.46 8.84 -6.95
CA THR A 107 18.66 7.99 -7.17
C THR A 107 19.07 7.18 -5.96
N PHE A 108 18.46 7.44 -4.79
CA PHE A 108 18.74 6.70 -3.54
C PHE A 108 17.49 6.65 -2.67
N ASN A 109 17.43 5.66 -1.77
CA ASN A 109 16.31 5.49 -0.83
C ASN A 109 16.36 6.55 0.29
N ASP A 110 15.26 6.72 1.01
CA ASP A 110 15.12 7.77 2.03
C ASP A 110 15.22 7.27 3.48
N TYR A 111 15.64 6.03 3.70
CA TYR A 111 15.58 5.37 5.01
C TYR A 111 16.53 6.00 6.04
N ASP A 112 17.67 6.50 5.59
CA ASP A 112 18.70 7.11 6.45
C ASP A 112 18.60 8.65 6.50
N LEU A 113 17.59 9.24 5.85
CA LEU A 113 17.40 10.68 5.91
C LEU A 113 16.93 11.13 7.29
N GLY A 114 17.63 12.12 7.85
CA GLY A 114 17.20 12.78 9.08
C GLY A 114 15.83 13.45 8.95
N PRO A 115 15.23 13.90 10.07
CA PRO A 115 13.91 14.53 10.06
C PRO A 115 13.84 15.82 9.24
N GLY A 116 14.98 16.43 8.89
CA GLY A 116 15.07 17.59 8.02
C GLY A 116 15.06 17.29 6.52
N GLY A 117 15.19 16.01 6.12
CA GLY A 117 15.41 15.65 4.73
C GLY A 117 16.84 15.93 4.27
N SER A 118 17.05 15.93 2.95
CA SER A 118 18.29 16.24 2.27
C SER A 118 18.00 17.01 0.99
N SER A 119 18.81 18.03 0.69
CA SER A 119 18.72 18.77 -0.58
C SER A 119 19.06 17.93 -1.81
N LEU A 120 19.71 16.78 -1.61
CA LEU A 120 20.03 15.82 -2.68
C LEU A 120 18.85 14.91 -3.03
N TYR A 121 17.85 14.79 -2.15
CA TYR A 121 16.72 13.92 -2.39
C TYR A 121 15.71 14.60 -3.32
N GLN A 122 15.13 13.83 -4.23
CA GLN A 122 14.06 14.27 -5.10
C GLN A 122 12.78 13.56 -4.68
N ASP A 123 11.73 14.32 -4.34
CA ASP A 123 10.42 13.75 -4.01
C ASP A 123 9.53 13.57 -5.24
N PHE A 124 9.74 14.44 -6.24
CA PHE A 124 8.95 14.53 -7.45
C PHE A 124 9.86 14.78 -8.65
N GLY A 125 9.34 14.52 -9.85
CA GLY A 125 10.12 14.44 -11.08
C GLY A 125 10.53 12.99 -11.42
N PHE A 126 11.05 12.81 -12.62
CA PHE A 126 11.54 11.52 -13.07
C PHE A 126 13.04 11.44 -12.83
N ASN A 127 13.51 10.29 -12.32
CA ASN A 127 14.94 10.02 -12.32
C ASN A 127 15.42 9.91 -13.76
N LYS A 128 16.41 10.72 -14.15
CA LYS A 128 16.94 10.76 -15.52
C LYS A 128 17.67 9.48 -15.93
N ALA A 129 18.12 8.65 -14.99
CA ALA A 129 18.75 7.37 -15.30
C ALA A 129 17.74 6.38 -15.88
N THR A 130 16.53 6.31 -15.31
CA THR A 130 15.45 5.40 -15.73
C THR A 130 14.54 6.03 -16.79
N PHE A 131 14.27 7.34 -16.67
CA PHE A 131 13.39 8.08 -17.57
C PHE A 131 14.01 9.41 -18.06
N PRO A 132 15.03 9.37 -18.94
CA PRO A 132 15.61 10.59 -19.53
C PRO A 132 14.64 11.37 -20.43
N THR A 133 13.66 10.69 -21.05
CA THR A 133 12.64 11.27 -21.94
C THR A 133 11.25 10.72 -21.62
N PRO A 134 10.70 11.02 -20.41
CA PRO A 134 9.59 10.26 -19.83
C PRO A 134 8.37 10.16 -20.73
N LYS A 135 7.95 11.26 -21.37
CA LYS A 135 6.77 11.28 -22.23
C LYS A 135 6.95 10.41 -23.47
N GLN A 136 8.10 10.52 -24.14
CA GLN A 136 8.40 9.69 -25.31
C GLN A 136 8.55 8.22 -24.93
N GLN A 137 9.27 7.92 -23.85
CA GLN A 137 9.48 6.56 -23.36
C GLN A 137 8.18 5.88 -22.96
N LEU A 138 7.34 6.53 -22.16
CA LEU A 138 6.07 5.96 -21.71
C LEU A 138 5.10 5.74 -22.88
N SER A 139 5.12 6.58 -23.92
CA SER A 139 4.39 6.31 -25.16
C SER A 139 4.95 5.08 -25.87
N ALA A 140 6.27 5.04 -26.10
CA ALA A 140 6.93 3.91 -26.76
C ALA A 140 6.70 2.59 -26.02
N TYR A 141 6.64 2.59 -24.69
CA TYR A 141 6.38 1.38 -23.92
C TYR A 141 4.95 0.84 -24.10
N LYS A 142 3.98 1.73 -24.32
CA LYS A 142 2.61 1.33 -24.66
C LYS A 142 2.49 0.86 -26.10
N ASP A 143 3.16 1.54 -27.02
CA ASP A 143 3.03 1.31 -28.46
C ASP A 143 3.80 0.05 -28.89
N THR A 144 5.05 -0.09 -28.45
CA THR A 144 5.94 -1.20 -28.83
C THR A 144 5.78 -2.41 -27.93
N TYR A 145 5.75 -2.19 -26.62
CA TYR A 145 5.70 -3.29 -25.65
C TYR A 145 4.28 -3.57 -25.16
N HIS A 146 3.27 -2.76 -25.47
CA HIS A 146 1.90 -2.96 -24.97
C HIS A 146 1.78 -3.03 -23.43
N VAL A 147 2.70 -2.38 -22.72
CA VAL A 147 2.78 -2.39 -21.26
C VAL A 147 2.22 -1.08 -20.67
N ARG A 148 1.62 -1.18 -19.49
CA ARG A 148 1.22 -0.05 -18.65
C ARG A 148 2.25 0.20 -17.57
N MET A 149 2.64 1.45 -17.36
CA MET A 149 3.75 1.80 -16.48
C MET A 149 3.25 2.45 -15.20
N GLY A 150 3.69 1.92 -14.06
CA GLY A 150 3.46 2.50 -12.74
C GLY A 150 4.79 2.80 -12.04
N GLY A 151 4.72 3.71 -11.06
CA GLY A 151 5.86 4.08 -10.24
C GLY A 151 5.51 4.03 -8.76
N ILE A 152 6.49 3.69 -7.93
CA ILE A 152 6.32 3.75 -6.49
C ILE A 152 6.16 5.20 -6.03
N ARG A 153 5.33 5.41 -5.01
CA ARG A 153 5.24 6.64 -4.24
C ARG A 153 5.29 6.30 -2.75
N LYS A 154 5.70 7.28 -1.94
CA LYS A 154 5.76 7.20 -0.47
C LYS A 154 4.93 8.36 0.13
N PRO A 155 4.35 8.22 1.34
CA PRO A 155 3.48 9.24 1.95
C PRO A 155 4.25 10.39 2.61
N ARG A 156 5.55 10.50 2.33
CA ARG A 156 6.50 11.36 3.04
C ARG A 156 7.48 12.00 2.08
N LEU A 157 8.05 13.12 2.50
CA LEU A 157 9.02 13.88 1.72
C LEU A 157 10.45 13.62 2.19
N GLY A 158 11.42 13.56 1.30
CA GLY A 158 12.85 13.50 1.60
C GLY A 158 13.60 14.77 1.24
N ASN A 159 13.07 15.61 0.33
CA ASN A 159 13.68 16.89 -0.04
C ASN A 159 13.46 17.92 1.07
N ASP A 160 14.52 18.61 1.46
CA ASP A 160 14.50 19.52 2.61
C ASP A 160 13.74 20.84 2.33
N ASP A 161 13.87 21.41 1.14
CA ASP A 161 13.12 22.59 0.70
C ASP A 161 11.62 22.32 0.66
N LEU A 162 11.24 21.22 0.02
CA LEU A 162 9.84 20.83 -0.12
C LEU A 162 9.21 20.49 1.24
N LEU A 163 10.00 19.88 2.13
CA LEU A 163 9.56 19.62 3.50
C LEU A 163 9.39 20.92 4.31
N ARG A 164 10.25 21.93 4.11
CA ARG A 164 10.06 23.28 4.69
C ARG A 164 8.78 23.93 4.18
N GLU A 165 8.51 23.84 2.88
CA GLU A 165 7.27 24.33 2.27
C GLU A 165 6.05 23.65 2.88
N ALA A 166 6.01 22.31 2.88
CA ALA A 166 4.91 21.53 3.43
C ALA A 166 4.64 21.85 4.91
N ARG A 167 5.69 22.03 5.72
CA ARG A 167 5.56 22.42 7.13
C ARG A 167 4.97 23.82 7.29
N ARG A 168 5.44 24.80 6.51
CA ARG A 168 4.92 26.18 6.55
C ARG A 168 3.44 26.24 6.15
N ALA A 169 3.03 25.40 5.21
CA ALA A 169 1.65 25.29 4.76
C ALA A 169 0.75 24.41 5.67
N GLY A 170 1.32 23.76 6.70
CA GLY A 170 0.56 22.86 7.57
C GLY A 170 0.19 21.52 6.92
N TYR A 171 0.89 21.10 5.86
CA TYR A 171 0.61 19.87 5.12
C TYR A 171 1.25 18.62 5.70
N THR A 172 2.15 18.74 6.68
CA THR A 172 2.74 17.58 7.36
C THR A 172 1.84 17.04 8.46
N ALA A 173 1.86 15.73 8.66
CA ALA A 173 1.14 15.07 9.75
C ALA A 173 1.76 15.40 11.12
N ASP A 174 0.92 15.38 12.16
CA ASP A 174 1.43 15.42 13.54
C ASP A 174 2.15 14.12 13.83
N ALA A 175 3.48 14.20 13.83
CA ALA A 175 4.34 13.06 14.06
C ALA A 175 4.09 12.40 15.42
N SER A 176 3.54 13.08 16.44
CA SER A 176 3.24 12.48 17.74
C SER A 176 2.11 11.44 17.68
N LEU A 177 1.28 11.51 16.64
CA LEU A 177 0.16 10.59 16.42
C LEU A 177 0.54 9.39 15.54
N LEU A 178 1.71 9.44 14.90
CA LEU A 178 2.16 8.44 13.94
C LEU A 178 3.04 7.36 14.58
N ARG A 179 2.87 6.13 14.10
CA ARG A 179 3.75 5.00 14.48
C ARG A 179 5.04 4.99 13.67
N GLY A 180 6.07 4.33 14.20
CA GLY A 180 7.35 4.12 13.49
C GLY A 180 8.47 5.10 13.86
N PRO A 181 9.63 5.00 13.18
CA PRO A 181 10.84 5.75 13.53
C PRO A 181 10.65 7.26 13.43
N GLU A 182 11.21 8.00 14.37
CA GLU A 182 11.02 9.46 14.48
C GLU A 182 11.42 10.23 13.22
N HIS A 183 12.55 9.88 12.63
CA HIS A 183 13.07 10.54 11.43
C HIS A 183 12.18 10.30 10.20
N ILE A 184 11.41 9.21 10.17
CA ILE A 184 10.44 8.91 9.12
C ILE A 184 9.13 9.67 9.38
N ARG A 185 8.53 9.53 10.56
CA ARG A 185 7.23 10.14 10.88
C ARG A 185 7.24 11.67 10.82
N LYS A 186 8.37 12.33 11.10
CA LYS A 186 8.52 13.79 10.98
C LYS A 186 8.50 14.34 9.55
N ARG A 187 8.48 13.46 8.55
CA ARG A 187 8.48 13.79 7.12
C ARG A 187 7.15 13.46 6.41
N TRP A 188 6.21 12.87 7.13
CA TRP A 188 4.92 12.42 6.59
C TRP A 188 4.00 13.57 6.23
N LEU A 189 3.29 13.42 5.12
CA LEU A 189 2.21 14.31 4.69
C LEU A 189 0.89 13.92 5.37
N ASN A 190 0.06 14.92 5.65
CA ASN A 190 -1.28 14.75 6.18
C ASN A 190 -2.30 14.80 5.05
N PHE A 191 -2.58 13.65 4.44
CA PHE A 191 -3.54 13.56 3.34
C PHE A 191 -4.99 13.79 3.75
N SER A 192 -5.33 13.81 5.04
CA SER A 192 -6.71 14.09 5.48
C SER A 192 -7.16 15.52 5.12
N HIS A 193 -6.21 16.45 4.97
CA HIS A 193 -6.49 17.82 4.53
C HIS A 193 -6.63 17.89 3.01
N ALA A 194 -7.72 18.52 2.55
CA ALA A 194 -7.99 18.68 1.11
C ALA A 194 -6.88 19.47 0.40
N ASP A 195 -6.32 20.49 1.05
CA ASP A 195 -5.26 21.32 0.49
C ASP A 195 -3.96 20.54 0.31
N THR A 196 -3.59 19.67 1.26
CA THR A 196 -2.46 18.74 1.10
C THR A 196 -2.67 17.84 -0.12
N ARG A 197 -3.88 17.29 -0.30
CA ARG A 197 -4.19 16.44 -1.46
C ARG A 197 -4.10 17.21 -2.77
N ALA A 198 -4.62 18.44 -2.80
CA ALA A 198 -4.56 19.30 -3.97
C ALA A 198 -3.11 19.65 -4.34
N TRP A 199 -2.31 20.05 -3.35
CA TRP A 199 -0.89 20.34 -3.50
C TRP A 199 -0.10 19.12 -4.00
N TYR A 200 -0.29 17.95 -3.38
CA TYR A 200 0.33 16.70 -3.81
C TYR A 200 -0.06 16.34 -5.25
N GLY A 201 -1.33 16.49 -5.59
CA GLY A 201 -1.84 16.28 -6.94
C GLY A 201 -1.18 17.17 -7.99
N GLN A 202 -0.84 18.43 -7.67
CA GLN A 202 -0.11 19.30 -8.60
C GLN A 202 1.30 18.78 -8.90
N HIS A 203 1.99 18.27 -7.88
CA HIS A 203 3.30 17.65 -8.06
C HIS A 203 3.25 16.31 -8.81
N LEU A 204 2.13 15.59 -8.73
CA LEU A 204 1.91 14.37 -9.52
C LEU A 204 1.46 14.62 -10.96
N LYS A 205 0.92 15.80 -11.27
CA LYS A 205 0.39 16.12 -12.60
C LYS A 205 1.39 15.87 -13.74
N PRO A 206 2.70 16.21 -13.65
CA PRO A 206 3.67 15.97 -14.72
C PRO A 206 3.83 14.49 -15.08
N TYR A 207 3.73 13.57 -14.11
CA TYR A 207 3.78 12.13 -14.37
C TYR A 207 2.57 11.65 -15.16
N LEU A 208 1.38 12.13 -14.78
CA LEU A 208 0.14 11.81 -15.48
C LEU A 208 0.13 12.42 -16.89
N ASP A 209 0.74 13.59 -17.07
CA ASP A 209 1.00 14.24 -18.37
C ASP A 209 2.00 13.51 -19.25
N ALA A 210 3.02 12.88 -18.65
CA ALA A 210 3.95 12.01 -19.35
C ALA A 210 3.33 10.67 -19.76
N GLY A 211 2.26 10.22 -19.07
CA GLY A 211 1.51 9.03 -19.45
C GLY A 211 1.58 7.88 -18.44
N VAL A 212 1.93 8.14 -17.18
CA VAL A 212 1.89 7.11 -16.11
C VAL A 212 0.48 6.54 -15.96
N ASP A 213 0.40 5.21 -15.82
CA ASP A 213 -0.85 4.44 -15.87
C ASP A 213 -1.44 4.15 -14.49
N PHE A 214 -0.62 3.95 -13.46
CA PHE A 214 -1.05 3.63 -12.11
C PHE A 214 0.05 3.92 -11.08
N TRP A 215 -0.27 3.78 -9.80
CA TRP A 215 0.65 4.05 -8.69
C TRP A 215 0.91 2.79 -7.87
N TRP A 216 2.12 2.69 -7.31
CA TRP A 216 2.39 1.77 -6.22
C TRP A 216 2.64 2.60 -4.96
N ASN A 217 1.64 2.69 -4.09
CA ASN A 217 1.74 3.42 -2.84
C ASN A 217 2.24 2.47 -1.76
N ASP A 218 3.35 2.84 -1.14
CA ASP A 218 4.02 1.97 -0.19
C ASP A 218 4.35 2.70 1.11
N GLU A 219 4.48 1.92 2.18
CA GLU A 219 4.84 2.40 3.53
C GLU A 219 3.88 3.45 4.11
N GLY A 220 2.58 3.27 3.89
CA GLY A 220 1.51 4.16 4.37
C GLY A 220 0.90 3.76 5.72
N GLU A 221 1.53 2.88 6.51
CA GLU A 221 0.86 2.24 7.67
C GLU A 221 0.94 3.01 8.99
N ALA A 222 1.71 4.10 9.08
CA ALA A 222 1.83 4.87 10.32
C ALA A 222 0.54 5.60 10.75
N ASP A 223 -0.42 5.79 9.84
CA ASP A 223 -1.79 6.21 10.14
C ASP A 223 -2.81 5.39 9.34
N TYR A 224 -3.97 5.15 9.96
CA TYR A 224 -5.01 4.26 9.44
C TYR A 224 -5.67 4.76 8.14
N TYR A 225 -5.76 6.08 7.94
CA TYR A 225 -6.45 6.67 6.80
C TYR A 225 -5.50 7.21 5.72
N THR A 226 -4.18 7.08 5.89
CA THR A 226 -3.19 7.53 4.91
C THR A 226 -3.47 6.98 3.52
N PHE A 227 -3.56 5.66 3.37
CA PHE A 227 -3.84 5.05 2.07
C PHE A 227 -5.17 5.52 1.49
N TYR A 228 -6.22 5.66 2.30
CA TYR A 228 -7.51 6.15 1.83
C TYR A 228 -7.37 7.53 1.18
N TRP A 229 -6.86 8.51 1.93
CA TRP A 229 -6.82 9.89 1.49
C TRP A 229 -5.77 10.14 0.40
N TRP A 230 -4.68 9.39 0.43
CA TRP A 230 -3.65 9.44 -0.60
C TRP A 230 -4.17 8.93 -1.94
N ASN A 231 -4.88 7.79 -1.95
CA ASN A 231 -5.57 7.32 -3.16
C ASN A 231 -6.64 8.30 -3.64
N VAL A 232 -7.34 8.99 -2.73
CA VAL A 232 -8.27 10.07 -3.12
C VAL A 232 -7.53 11.19 -3.85
N ALA A 233 -6.36 11.63 -3.38
CA ALA A 233 -5.57 12.66 -4.06
C ALA A 233 -5.21 12.26 -5.51
N GLU A 234 -4.72 11.03 -5.69
CA GLU A 234 -4.31 10.51 -6.99
C GLU A 234 -5.48 10.25 -7.93
N ARG A 235 -6.59 9.70 -7.40
CA ARG A 235 -7.83 9.48 -8.13
C ARG A 235 -8.45 10.80 -8.59
N ASP A 236 -8.53 11.79 -7.72
CA ASP A 236 -9.15 13.08 -8.03
C ASP A 236 -8.32 13.82 -9.10
N LEU A 237 -6.99 13.74 -9.03
CA LEU A 237 -6.10 14.22 -10.10
C LEU A 237 -6.41 13.52 -11.43
N LEU A 238 -6.49 12.18 -11.43
CA LEU A 238 -6.80 11.41 -12.63
C LEU A 238 -8.16 11.80 -13.20
N GLN A 239 -9.20 11.87 -12.38
CA GLN A 239 -10.57 12.14 -12.83
C GLN A 239 -10.74 13.53 -13.41
N ARG A 240 -9.99 14.54 -12.93
CA ARG A 240 -9.97 15.88 -13.55
C ARG A 240 -9.38 15.86 -14.96
N LYS A 241 -8.44 14.96 -15.23
CA LYS A 241 -7.77 14.84 -16.52
C LYS A 241 -8.51 13.92 -17.49
N ASP A 242 -8.95 12.76 -16.98
CA ASP A 242 -9.54 11.67 -17.74
C ASP A 242 -10.63 11.01 -16.87
N PRO A 243 -11.87 11.54 -16.91
CA PRO A 243 -12.95 11.10 -16.02
C PRO A 243 -13.45 9.69 -16.32
N VAL A 244 -13.16 9.14 -17.52
CA VAL A 244 -13.59 7.80 -17.93
C VAL A 244 -12.55 6.73 -17.58
N ARG A 245 -11.29 7.12 -17.37
CA ARG A 245 -10.23 6.18 -16.99
C ARG A 245 -10.41 5.69 -15.56
N ARG A 246 -10.28 4.37 -15.40
CA ARG A 246 -10.34 3.70 -14.10
C ARG A 246 -9.06 3.99 -13.32
N PHE A 247 -9.21 4.51 -12.11
CA PHE A 247 -8.12 4.62 -11.15
C PHE A 247 -7.66 3.22 -10.71
N PHE A 248 -6.35 3.06 -10.59
CA PHE A 248 -5.72 1.85 -10.08
C PHE A 248 -4.48 2.24 -9.29
N SER A 249 -4.33 1.64 -8.11
CA SER A 249 -3.12 1.65 -7.33
C SER A 249 -2.85 0.29 -6.70
N LEU A 250 -1.59 0.03 -6.41
CA LEU A 250 -1.16 -1.05 -5.53
C LEU A 250 -0.84 -0.43 -4.17
N ASN A 251 -1.40 -0.97 -3.09
CA ASN A 251 -1.18 -0.46 -1.74
C ASN A 251 -0.66 -1.57 -0.84
N ARG A 252 0.05 -1.24 0.24
CA ARG A 252 0.50 -2.27 1.19
C ARG A 252 -0.47 -2.56 2.33
N ALA A 253 -1.35 -1.62 2.66
CA ALA A 253 -2.42 -1.82 3.63
C ALA A 253 -3.80 -1.41 3.10
N PHE A 254 -4.82 -1.97 3.75
CA PHE A 254 -6.23 -1.76 3.42
C PHE A 254 -6.93 -0.94 4.50
N THR A 255 -7.85 -0.09 4.05
CA THR A 255 -8.84 0.59 4.89
C THR A 255 -10.23 0.33 4.30
N PRO A 256 -11.25 -0.01 5.10
CA PRO A 256 -12.63 -0.13 4.62
C PRO A 256 -13.08 1.10 3.84
N GLY A 257 -13.68 0.88 2.67
CA GLY A 257 -14.15 1.93 1.76
C GLY A 257 -13.07 2.63 0.95
N ALA A 258 -11.80 2.21 1.03
CA ALA A 258 -10.74 2.74 0.18
C ALA A 258 -11.05 2.60 -1.32
N PRO A 259 -10.58 3.55 -2.15
CA PRO A 259 -10.60 3.42 -3.61
C PRO A 259 -9.96 2.10 -4.07
N PRO A 260 -10.32 1.59 -5.28
CA PRO A 260 -9.87 0.28 -5.74
C PRO A 260 -8.35 0.17 -5.77
N ALA A 261 -7.83 -0.83 -5.07
CA ALA A 261 -6.42 -1.16 -5.04
C ALA A 261 -6.19 -2.66 -4.87
N ILE A 262 -5.04 -3.14 -5.34
CA ILE A 262 -4.54 -4.48 -5.04
C ILE A 262 -3.53 -4.37 -3.89
N PHE A 263 -3.54 -5.32 -2.96
CA PHE A 263 -2.64 -5.31 -1.81
C PHE A 263 -1.36 -6.09 -2.08
N SER A 264 -0.20 -5.45 -1.90
CA SER A 264 1.12 -6.07 -2.02
C SER A 264 1.84 -6.05 -0.68
N ALA A 265 2.46 -7.15 -0.24
CA ALA A 265 3.25 -7.20 0.99
C ALA A 265 4.68 -7.69 0.70
N GLU A 266 5.62 -7.32 1.55
CA GLU A 266 6.96 -7.91 1.55
C GLU A 266 6.90 -9.35 2.08
N THR A 267 7.51 -10.28 1.35
CA THR A 267 7.56 -11.69 1.75
C THR A 267 9.00 -12.19 1.69
N SER A 268 9.42 -12.99 2.68
CA SER A 268 10.72 -13.64 2.64
C SER A 268 10.76 -14.73 1.56
N LEU A 269 11.87 -14.82 0.83
CA LEU A 269 12.12 -15.87 -0.18
C LEU A 269 12.50 -17.22 0.46
N SER A 270 11.85 -17.60 1.56
CA SER A 270 12.09 -18.88 2.22
C SER A 270 10.85 -19.78 2.11
N GLN A 271 11.03 -21.05 1.74
CA GLN A 271 9.97 -22.07 1.76
C GLN A 271 9.45 -22.38 3.18
N LYS A 272 9.97 -21.72 4.21
CA LYS A 272 9.57 -21.93 5.60
C LYS A 272 8.46 -20.93 5.97
N THR A 273 7.24 -21.47 6.04
CA THR A 273 6.04 -20.88 6.64
C THR A 273 5.49 -19.62 5.97
N PHE A 274 4.52 -19.85 5.09
CA PHE A 274 3.49 -18.87 4.74
C PHE A 274 2.73 -18.46 6.01
N SER A 275 2.75 -17.17 6.30
CA SER A 275 1.77 -16.50 7.16
C SER A 275 1.47 -15.17 6.48
N ALA A 276 0.37 -15.10 5.73
CA ALA A 276 -0.28 -13.84 5.40
C ALA A 276 -0.86 -13.25 6.69
N GLY A 277 0.01 -12.71 7.53
CA GLY A 277 -0.29 -12.27 8.87
C GLY A 277 -0.07 -10.78 9.01
N SER A 278 -1.04 -9.98 8.57
CA SER A 278 -1.39 -8.66 9.14
C SER A 278 -2.39 -7.89 8.26
N CYS A 279 -3.56 -8.48 8.04
CA CYS A 279 -4.77 -7.69 7.71
C CYS A 279 -6.03 -8.21 8.38
N PHE A 280 -6.03 -9.47 8.82
CA PHE A 280 -6.97 -9.98 9.81
C PHE A 280 -6.19 -10.75 10.87
N GLY A 281 -6.35 -10.38 12.13
CA GLY A 281 -5.81 -11.12 13.26
C GLY A 281 -6.51 -12.47 13.39
N GLN A 282 -6.13 -13.46 12.60
CA GLN A 282 -6.38 -14.87 12.87
C GLN A 282 -5.05 -15.52 13.24
N LYS A 283 -4.85 -15.76 14.55
CA LYS A 283 -3.92 -16.80 14.98
C LYS A 283 -4.55 -18.14 14.56
N THR A 284 -4.03 -18.77 13.53
CA THR A 284 -4.32 -20.19 13.26
C THR A 284 -3.74 -21.00 14.41
N ALA A 285 -4.61 -21.62 15.22
CA ALA A 285 -4.20 -22.62 16.20
C ALA A 285 -3.60 -23.82 15.44
N SER A 286 -2.31 -24.12 15.68
CA SER A 286 -1.71 -25.36 15.22
C SER A 286 -2.32 -26.51 16.01
N ALA A 287 -3.13 -27.34 15.36
CA ALA A 287 -3.50 -28.65 15.87
C ALA A 287 -2.25 -29.55 15.78
N LYS A 288 -1.65 -29.86 16.93
CA LYS A 288 -0.66 -30.94 17.02
C LYS A 288 -1.38 -32.26 16.78
N THR A 289 -1.21 -32.86 15.60
CA THR A 289 -1.47 -34.28 15.41
C THR A 289 -0.45 -35.09 16.22
N GLN A 290 -0.86 -35.61 17.37
CA GLN A 290 -0.16 -36.72 18.03
C GLN A 290 -0.32 -37.96 17.14
N ARG A 291 0.81 -38.53 16.69
CA ARG A 291 0.83 -39.88 16.11
C ARG A 291 0.67 -40.90 17.26
N PRO A 292 -0.17 -41.94 17.11
CA PRO A 292 -0.18 -43.05 18.05
C PRO A 292 1.13 -43.85 17.93
N SER A 293 1.76 -44.15 19.06
CA SER A 293 2.87 -45.10 19.13
C SER A 293 2.34 -46.52 18.92
N ALA A 294 2.76 -47.18 17.84
CA ALA A 294 2.55 -48.61 17.66
C ALA A 294 3.60 -49.38 18.47
N THR A 295 3.16 -50.02 19.54
CA THR A 295 3.90 -51.07 20.26
C THR A 295 4.04 -52.28 19.34
N ARG A 296 5.27 -52.75 19.12
CA ARG A 296 5.54 -54.11 18.63
C ARG A 296 6.20 -54.88 19.77
N SER A 297 5.44 -55.81 20.34
CA SER A 297 5.96 -56.93 21.13
C SER A 297 6.61 -57.96 20.22
N VAL A 298 7.76 -58.47 20.63
CA VAL A 298 8.17 -59.86 20.38
C VAL A 298 7.75 -60.65 21.62
#